data_AF-A0A4Y2BCL5-F1
#
_entry.id   AF-A0A4Y2BCL5-F1
#
_cell.length_a   1.000
_cell.length_b   1.000
_cell.length_c   1.000
_cell.angle_alpha   90.00
_cell.angle_beta   90.00
_cell.angle_gamma   90.00
#
_symmetry.space_group_name_H-M   'P 1'
#
loop_
_entity.id
_entity.type
_entity.pdbx_description
1 polymer ?
#
loop_
_entity_poly.entity_id
_entity_poly.type
_entity_poly.pdbx_seq_one_letter_code
_entity_poly.pdbx_strand_id
1 'polypeptide(L)'
;MSIDEDIPVAATLTDLEICQAVCEQDQALKVDDSDGYENVGENPPTNAEMRQVHDISKRGVQHRSTNFKITIRVRTIYCCRTVKD
;
A
#
# COMPACT_ATOMS: atom_id res chain seq x y z
N MET A 1 -2.48 27.11 38.91
CA MET A 1 -1.99 25.76 39.27
C MET A 1 -1.99 24.93 38.01
N SER A 2 -0.84 24.87 37.34
CA SER A 2 -0.56 23.95 36.23
C SER A 2 0.11 22.73 36.86
N ILE A 3 -0.58 21.60 36.83
CA ILE A 3 0.04 20.31 37.11
C ILE A 3 0.91 20.00 35.90
N ASP A 4 2.19 20.31 36.02
CA ASP A 4 3.22 19.75 35.16
C ASP A 4 3.29 18.28 35.56
N GLU A 5 2.57 17.45 34.81
CA GLU A 5 2.60 16.00 34.94
C GLU A 5 4.00 15.57 34.55
N ASP A 6 4.86 15.54 35.57
CA ASP A 6 6.16 14.90 35.62
C ASP A 6 5.92 13.45 35.18
N ILE A 7 5.99 13.23 33.87
CA ILE A 7 5.97 11.90 33.26
C ILE A 7 7.00 11.13 34.07
N PRO A 8 6.59 10.06 34.79
CA PRO A 8 7.46 9.45 35.77
C PRO A 8 8.74 9.09 35.03
N VAL A 9 9.87 9.63 35.47
CA VAL A 9 11.18 9.46 34.82
C VAL A 9 11.46 7.97 34.53
N ALA A 10 10.87 7.08 35.33
CA ALA A 10 10.83 5.64 35.12
C ALA A 10 10.17 5.19 33.80
N ALA A 11 9.06 5.80 33.38
CA ALA A 11 8.40 5.54 32.10
C ALA A 11 9.30 5.95 30.93
N THR A 12 9.90 7.14 31.00
CA THR A 12 10.82 7.63 29.96
C THR A 12 12.09 6.75 29.87
N LEU A 13 12.60 6.28 31.01
CA LEU A 13 13.73 5.35 31.06
C LEU A 13 13.37 3.98 30.51
N THR A 14 12.18 3.46 30.82
CA THR A 14 11.71 2.16 30.33
C THR A 14 11.51 2.20 28.81
N ASP A 15 10.91 3.28 28.28
CA ASP A 15 10.75 3.47 26.84
C ASP A 15 12.11 3.58 26.12
N LEU A 16 13.09 4.23 26.75
CA LEU A 16 14.45 4.35 26.20
C LEU A 16 15.17 2.99 26.19
N GLU A 17 15.09 2.20 27.26
CA GLU A 17 15.67 0.85 27.33
C GLU A 17 15.02 -0.09 26.31
N ILE A 18 13.71 0.03 26.09
CA ILE A 18 12.99 -0.74 25.08
C ILE A 18 13.42 -0.29 23.68
N CYS A 19 13.52 1.01 23.42
CA CYS A 19 13.98 1.52 22.12
C CYS A 19 15.39 1.05 21.82
N GLN A 20 16.28 1.06 22.82
CA GLN A 20 17.64 0.58 22.66
C GLN A 20 17.69 -0.92 22.39
N ALA A 21 16.95 -1.74 23.15
CA ALA A 21 16.89 -3.18 22.93
C ALA A 21 16.28 -3.56 21.58
N VAL A 22 15.30 -2.78 21.08
CA VAL A 22 14.69 -2.94 19.75
C VAL A 22 15.68 -2.52 18.66
N CYS A 23 16.39 -1.41 18.82
CA CYS A 23 17.41 -0.97 17.85
C CYS A 23 18.60 -1.94 17.76
N GLU A 24 19.01 -2.53 18.89
CA GLU A 24 20.07 -3.54 18.93
C GLU A 24 19.60 -4.88 18.34
N GLN A 25 18.34 -5.29 18.59
CA GLN A 25 17.75 -6.45 17.93
C GLN A 25 17.58 -6.25 16.42
N ASP A 26 17.12 -5.09 15.96
CA ASP A 26 16.96 -4.78 14.53
C ASP A 26 18.33 -4.78 13.82
N GLN A 27 19.37 -4.25 14.46
CA GLN A 27 20.74 -4.34 13.95
C GLN A 27 21.28 -5.77 13.95
N ALA A 28 21.05 -6.56 15.00
CA ALA A 28 21.46 -7.96 15.05
C ALA A 28 20.72 -8.83 14.04
N LEU A 29 19.45 -8.53 13.76
CA LEU A 29 18.65 -9.16 12.72
C LEU A 29 19.16 -8.79 11.31
N LYS A 30 19.76 -7.59 11.15
CA LYS A 30 20.35 -7.12 9.89
C LYS A 30 21.79 -7.59 9.65
N VAL A 31 22.42 -8.33 10.58
CA VAL A 31 23.80 -8.84 10.40
C VAL A 31 23.88 -9.98 9.38
N ASP A 32 22.74 -10.60 8.99
CA ASP A 32 22.72 -11.70 8.00
C ASP A 32 22.02 -11.33 6.68
N ASP A 33 21.82 -10.03 6.41
CA ASP A 33 21.30 -9.54 5.12
C ASP A 33 22.36 -8.74 4.35
N SER A 34 23.63 -9.10 4.53
CA SER A 34 24.61 -8.95 3.44
C SER A 34 24.36 -10.03 2.39
N ASP A 35 23.09 -10.27 2.04
CA ASP A 35 22.78 -10.92 0.77
C ASP A 35 23.29 -9.95 -0.28
N GLY A 36 24.20 -10.45 -1.12
CA GLY A 36 24.93 -9.64 -2.05
C GLY A 36 23.95 -8.80 -2.84
N TYR A 37 23.91 -7.50 -2.55
CA TYR A 37 23.60 -6.51 -3.56
C TYR A 37 24.78 -6.52 -4.56
N GLU A 38 25.04 -7.69 -5.18
CA GLU A 38 25.21 -7.72 -6.61
C GLU A 38 24.08 -6.87 -7.12
N ASN A 39 24.46 -5.63 -7.39
CA ASN A 39 23.72 -4.66 -8.13
C ASN A 39 23.36 -5.35 -9.44
N VAL A 40 22.28 -6.14 -9.43
CA VAL A 40 21.47 -6.38 -10.60
C VAL A 40 21.15 -4.96 -11.01
N GLY A 41 21.85 -4.51 -12.05
CA GLY A 41 21.61 -3.23 -12.69
C GLY A 41 20.24 -3.29 -13.36
N GLU A 42 19.19 -3.47 -12.57
CA GLU A 42 17.83 -3.15 -12.93
C GLU A 42 17.83 -1.64 -13.08
N ASN A 43 18.09 -1.25 -14.33
CA ASN A 43 17.94 0.11 -14.78
C ASN A 43 16.57 0.61 -14.27
N PRO A 44 16.46 1.80 -13.68
CA PRO A 44 15.16 2.35 -13.33
C PRO A 44 14.22 2.22 -14.53
N PRO A 45 12.95 1.83 -14.32
CA PRO A 45 12.05 1.46 -15.40
C PRO A 45 12.07 2.54 -16.47
N THR A 46 12.37 2.15 -17.69
CA THR A 46 12.55 3.06 -18.79
C THR A 46 11.22 3.76 -19.05
N ASN A 47 11.23 5.01 -19.55
CA ASN A 47 10.01 5.74 -19.93
C ASN A 47 9.06 4.88 -20.80
N ALA A 48 9.61 4.00 -21.65
CA ALA A 48 8.86 3.04 -22.44
C ALA A 48 8.08 2.00 -21.59
N GLU A 49 8.70 1.46 -20.55
CA GLU A 49 8.09 0.47 -19.65
C GLU A 49 6.99 1.11 -18.80
N MET A 50 7.22 2.32 -18.29
CA MET A 50 6.19 3.08 -17.58
C MET A 50 4.97 3.39 -18.46
N ARG A 51 5.19 3.73 -19.74
CA ARG A 51 4.11 3.93 -20.73
C ARG A 51 3.31 2.65 -20.95
N GLN A 52 3.99 1.51 -21.06
CA GLN A 52 3.32 0.23 -21.24
C GLN A 52 2.43 -0.13 -20.05
N VAL A 53 2.93 0.01 -18.82
CA VAL A 53 2.15 -0.23 -17.59
C VAL A 53 0.92 0.69 -17.54
N HIS A 54 1.09 1.97 -17.90
CA HIS A 54 -0.01 2.91 -17.95
C HIS A 54 -1.07 2.57 -19.02
N ASP A 55 -0.64 2.10 -20.20
CA ASP A 55 -1.56 1.69 -21.28
C ASP A 55 -2.33 0.41 -20.91
N ILE A 56 -1.71 -0.53 -20.20
CA ILE A 56 -2.39 -1.72 -19.65
C ILE A 56 -3.46 -1.30 -18.64
N SER A 57 -3.11 -0.38 -17.72
CA SER A 57 -4.05 0.16 -16.74
C SER A 57 -5.27 0.82 -17.41
N LYS A 58 -5.05 1.67 -18.42
CA LYS A 58 -6.13 2.29 -19.21
C LYS A 58 -7.06 1.26 -19.85
N ARG A 59 -6.51 0.19 -20.46
CA ARG A 59 -7.31 -0.88 -21.06
C ARG A 59 -8.17 -1.61 -20.02
N GLY A 60 -7.62 -1.90 -18.85
CA GLY A 60 -8.35 -2.52 -17.75
C GLY A 60 -9.53 -1.67 -17.26
N VAL A 61 -9.30 -0.37 -17.08
CA VAL A 61 -10.35 0.59 -16.68
C VAL A 61 -11.45 0.69 -17.73
N GLN A 62 -11.09 0.77 -19.02
CA GLN A 62 -12.06 0.84 -20.11
C GLN A 62 -12.94 -0.42 -20.21
N HIS A 63 -12.33 -1.60 -20.06
CA HIS A 63 -13.06 -2.87 -20.05
C HIS A 63 -14.05 -2.95 -18.88
N ARG A 64 -13.60 -2.59 -17.67
CA ARG A 64 -14.47 -2.54 -16.47
C ARG A 64 -15.63 -1.56 -16.63
N SER A 65 -15.36 -0.37 -17.18
CA SER A 65 -16.39 0.65 -17.43
C SER A 65 -17.45 0.17 -18.42
N THR A 66 -17.02 -0.48 -19.50
CA THR A 66 -17.93 -1.03 -20.52
C THR A 66 -18.83 -2.12 -19.94
N ASN A 67 -18.25 -3.04 -19.15
CA ASN A 67 -19.00 -4.11 -18.48
C ASN A 67 -20.01 -3.54 -17.46
N PHE A 68 -19.65 -2.49 -16.73
CA PHE A 68 -20.57 -1.81 -15.82
C PHE A 68 -21.75 -1.17 -16.57
N LYS A 69 -21.49 -0.51 -17.71
CA LYS A 69 -22.53 0.09 -18.57
C LYS A 69 -23.48 -0.95 -19.15
N ILE A 70 -22.96 -2.10 -19.60
CA ILE A 70 -23.79 -3.23 -20.09
C ILE A 70 -24.63 -3.79 -18.95
N THR A 71 -24.03 -4.01 -17.78
CA THR A 71 -24.72 -4.54 -16.59
C THR A 71 -25.87 -3.64 -16.15
N ILE A 72 -25.65 -2.32 -16.08
CA ILE A 72 -26.71 -1.35 -15.76
C ILE A 72 -27.81 -1.41 -16.81
N ARG A 73 -27.46 -1.39 -18.11
CA ARG A 73 -28.45 -1.47 -19.20
C ARG A 73 -29.34 -2.70 -19.09
N VAL A 74 -28.77 -3.88 -18.86
CA VAL A 74 -29.53 -5.13 -18.70
C VAL A 74 -30.44 -5.07 -17.48
N ARG A 75 -29.93 -4.60 -16.33
CA ARG A 75 -30.73 -4.45 -15.10
C ARG A 75 -31.89 -3.48 -15.28
N THR A 76 -31.67 -2.34 -15.92
CA THR A 76 -32.72 -1.35 -16.19
C THR A 76 -33.80 -1.91 -17.11
N ILE A 77 -33.42 -2.63 -18.17
CA ILE A 77 -34.39 -3.27 -19.09
C ILE A 77 -35.24 -4.31 -18.35
N TYR A 78 -34.62 -5.17 -17.54
CA TYR A 78 -35.34 -6.18 -16.76
C TYR A 78 -36.32 -5.53 -15.78
N CYS A 79 -35.86 -4.53 -15.01
CA CYS A 79 -36.70 -3.79 -14.06
C CYS A 79 -37.89 -3.10 -14.73
N CYS A 80 -37.68 -2.43 -15.88
CA CYS A 80 -38.76 -1.81 -16.64
C CYS A 80 -39.78 -2.82 -17.18
N ARG A 81 -39.38 -4.08 -17.39
CA ARG A 81 -40.26 -5.16 -17.85
C ARG A 81 -41.11 -5.68 -16.70
N THR A 82 -40.48 -5.98 -15.56
CA THR A 82 -41.17 -6.47 -14.35
C THR A 82 -42.11 -5.46 -13.69
N VAL A 83 -41.99 -4.16 -13.99
CA VAL A 83 -42.88 -3.11 -13.47
C VAL A 83 -44.07 -2.84 -14.40
N LYS A 84 -44.05 -3.35 -15.64
CA LYS A 84 -45.13 -3.17 -16.62
C LYS A 84 -46.12 -4.34 -16.69
N ASP A 85 -45.74 -5.48 -16.13
CA ASP A 85 -46.59 -6.67 -15.95
C ASP A 85 -47.25 -6.64 -14.57
#